data_AF-K0SL58-F1
#
_entry.id   AF-K0SL58-F1
#
_cell.length_a   1.000
_cell.length_b   1.000
_cell.length_c   1.000
_cell.angle_alpha   90.00
_cell.angle_beta   90.00
_cell.angle_gamma   90.00
#
_symmetry.space_group_name_H-M   'P 1'
#
loop_
_entity.id
_entity.type
_entity.pdbx_description
1 polymer ?
#
loop_
_entity_poly.entity_id
_entity_poly.type
_entity_poly.pdbx_seq_one_letter_code
_entity_poly.pdbx_strand_id
1 'polypeptide(L)'
;MASVSNPQDPGDQPRAKRRRRGRTLTLNVGGEEFAASASTLTSNSHYFAALLSGDWSESGDDELYVDQDPEAFKVLLDYMRSGMVKVSAVDEKVLLLAEFLGVERLVSAAKIRWLVNMGRGPSLSEDCSDEDIVAAFDREYGGISEAIGAGFFRYFLKMNDEAQKEFSEIRGIDFPDGGRVYKVREFIDREDPIENECCSVAAKNVMSAKGYEKIKSISSIHQLFSRRKHIHLLSRSDSVFMPYYKDQESRKKKVLNQFAFFLYNHEDKLTTVLAPPELSHDESVRSNPFGVAIIQPVHECWDVMHGFQYQKRYNQCSRQLTRSGRSEWR
;
A
#
# COMPACT_ATOMS: atom_id res chain seq x y z
N MET A 1 46.75 -71.75 -18.72
CA MET A 1 46.68 -70.69 -17.69
C MET A 1 46.48 -69.37 -18.42
N ALA A 2 45.26 -68.88 -18.47
CA ALA A 2 44.91 -67.60 -19.08
C ALA A 2 44.48 -66.67 -17.96
N SER A 3 45.18 -65.54 -17.82
CA SER A 3 44.85 -64.47 -16.88
C SER A 3 44.35 -63.25 -17.63
N VAL A 4 43.32 -62.69 -17.03
CA VAL A 4 42.50 -61.53 -17.36
C VAL A 4 43.29 -60.21 -17.38
N SER A 5 42.94 -59.32 -18.30
CA SER A 5 42.92 -57.86 -18.05
C SER A 5 41.99 -57.14 -19.06
N ASN A 6 40.86 -56.67 -18.54
CA ASN A 6 39.92 -55.65 -19.08
C ASN A 6 40.54 -54.23 -18.84
N PRO A 7 39.93 -53.05 -19.15
CA PRO A 7 38.67 -52.74 -19.85
C PRO A 7 38.67 -51.51 -20.81
N GLN A 8 37.63 -51.48 -21.66
CA GLN A 8 36.75 -50.34 -22.04
C GLN A 8 37.32 -48.91 -22.17
N ASP A 9 37.29 -48.43 -23.41
CA ASP A 9 37.31 -47.02 -23.84
C ASP A 9 35.97 -46.33 -23.47
N PRO A 10 35.95 -45.20 -22.73
CA PRO A 10 34.71 -44.57 -22.31
C PRO A 10 34.13 -43.71 -23.43
N GLY A 11 32.91 -44.06 -23.81
CA GLY A 11 32.09 -43.31 -24.77
C GLY A 11 31.88 -41.85 -24.40
N ASP A 12 31.76 -41.08 -25.47
CA ASP A 12 31.26 -39.71 -25.60
C ASP A 12 30.14 -39.40 -24.60
N GLN A 13 30.43 -38.60 -23.57
CA GLN A 13 29.41 -38.06 -22.68
C GLN A 13 28.98 -36.67 -23.20
N PRO A 14 27.67 -36.42 -23.40
CA PRO A 14 27.18 -35.11 -23.80
C PRO A 14 27.46 -34.10 -22.69
N ARG A 15 28.27 -33.08 -23.00
CA ARG A 15 28.57 -31.95 -22.10
C ARG A 15 27.26 -31.34 -21.60
N ALA A 16 27.03 -31.44 -20.29
CA ALA A 16 25.91 -30.80 -19.62
C ALA A 16 25.88 -29.29 -19.95
N LYS A 17 24.76 -28.83 -20.55
CA LYS A 17 24.49 -27.41 -20.84
C LYS A 17 24.61 -26.60 -19.55
N ARG A 18 25.74 -25.91 -19.39
CA ARG A 18 25.98 -24.95 -18.31
C ARG A 18 24.96 -23.82 -18.44
N ARG A 19 23.88 -23.85 -17.65
CA ARG A 19 22.90 -22.76 -17.54
C ARG A 19 23.64 -21.45 -17.22
N ARG A 20 23.90 -20.63 -18.25
CA ARG A 20 24.56 -19.32 -18.13
C ARG A 20 23.61 -18.33 -17.47
N ARG A 21 23.57 -18.30 -16.14
CA ARG A 21 22.97 -17.19 -15.38
C ARG A 21 23.85 -15.96 -15.61
N GLY A 22 23.31 -14.92 -16.25
CA GLY A 22 23.98 -13.61 -16.40
C GLY A 22 24.42 -13.18 -17.81
N ARG A 23 23.82 -13.70 -18.90
CA ARG A 23 24.07 -13.15 -20.25
C ARG A 23 23.50 -11.73 -20.34
N THR A 24 24.39 -10.74 -20.50
CA THR A 24 24.02 -9.36 -20.85
C THR A 24 23.83 -9.29 -22.35
N LEU A 25 22.80 -8.56 -22.79
CA LEU A 25 22.42 -8.34 -24.18
C LEU A 25 22.50 -6.84 -24.47
N THR A 26 22.99 -6.51 -25.65
CA THR A 26 22.90 -5.16 -26.22
C THR A 26 21.62 -5.07 -27.04
N LEU A 27 20.81 -4.04 -26.81
CA LEU A 27 19.61 -3.75 -27.57
C LEU A 27 19.71 -2.38 -28.22
N ASN A 28 19.44 -2.30 -29.50
CA ASN A 28 19.27 -1.05 -30.22
C ASN A 28 17.77 -0.73 -30.29
N VAL A 29 17.32 0.32 -29.61
CA VAL A 29 15.92 0.72 -29.61
C VAL A 29 15.78 2.08 -30.29
N GLY A 30 15.21 2.11 -31.49
CA GLY A 30 15.05 3.35 -32.26
C GLY A 30 16.35 4.13 -32.51
N GLY A 31 17.51 3.45 -32.49
CA GLY A 31 18.84 4.07 -32.64
C GLY A 31 19.61 4.31 -31.34
N GLU A 32 19.02 4.10 -30.16
CA GLU A 32 19.72 4.19 -28.87
C GLU A 32 20.10 2.80 -28.33
N GLU A 33 21.35 2.66 -27.87
CA GLU A 33 21.86 1.40 -27.32
C GLU A 33 21.53 1.27 -25.82
N PHE A 34 20.96 0.12 -25.46
CA PHE A 34 20.66 -0.29 -24.09
C PHE A 34 21.38 -1.60 -23.76
N ALA A 35 21.77 -1.77 -22.50
CA ALA A 35 22.32 -3.02 -21.99
C ALA A 35 21.41 -3.62 -20.90
N ALA A 36 20.99 -4.87 -21.06
CA ALA A 36 20.13 -5.55 -20.10
C ALA A 36 20.46 -7.05 -19.98
N SER A 37 20.17 -7.65 -18.83
CA SER A 37 20.32 -9.10 -18.68
C SER A 37 19.16 -9.82 -19.40
N ALA A 38 19.45 -10.94 -20.06
CA ALA A 38 18.43 -11.78 -20.67
C ALA A 38 17.33 -12.19 -19.67
N SER A 39 17.71 -12.44 -18.41
CA SER A 39 16.76 -12.74 -17.33
C SER A 39 15.84 -11.57 -17.01
N THR A 40 16.33 -10.33 -17.02
CA THR A 40 15.51 -9.13 -16.76
C THR A 40 14.45 -8.97 -17.84
N LEU A 41 14.80 -9.19 -19.10
CA LEU A 41 13.87 -9.07 -20.22
C LEU A 41 12.85 -10.22 -20.23
N THR A 42 13.32 -11.46 -20.23
CA THR A 42 12.47 -12.66 -20.35
C THR A 42 11.51 -12.88 -19.17
N SER A 43 11.87 -12.43 -17.95
CA SER A 43 10.99 -12.57 -16.79
C SER A 43 9.85 -11.54 -16.75
N ASN A 44 9.94 -10.47 -17.54
CA ASN A 44 9.01 -9.34 -17.48
C ASN A 44 8.28 -9.07 -18.82
N SER A 45 8.70 -9.68 -19.92
CA SER A 45 8.15 -9.43 -21.26
C SER A 45 7.95 -10.74 -22.00
N HIS A 46 6.72 -10.98 -22.46
CA HIS A 46 6.41 -12.12 -23.33
C HIS A 46 7.11 -12.02 -24.69
N TYR A 47 7.26 -10.80 -25.22
CA TYR A 47 8.00 -10.56 -26.46
C TYR A 47 9.45 -11.07 -26.35
N PHE A 48 10.18 -10.63 -25.32
CA PHE A 48 11.57 -11.06 -25.14
C PHE A 48 11.67 -12.52 -24.71
N ALA A 49 10.72 -13.04 -23.93
CA ALA A 49 10.66 -14.46 -23.60
C ALA A 49 10.53 -15.33 -24.87
N ALA A 50 9.62 -14.98 -25.78
CA ALA A 50 9.44 -15.67 -27.04
C ALA A 50 10.68 -15.50 -27.94
N LEU A 51 11.17 -14.26 -28.10
CA LEU A 51 12.34 -13.95 -28.90
C LEU A 51 13.52 -14.81 -28.45
N LEU A 52 13.86 -14.80 -27.15
CA LEU A 52 15.03 -15.46 -26.58
C LEU A 52 14.83 -16.95 -26.25
N SER A 53 13.64 -17.52 -26.48
CA SER A 53 13.37 -18.95 -26.23
C SER A 53 13.92 -19.89 -27.32
N GLY A 54 14.20 -19.37 -28.52
CA GLY A 54 14.81 -20.13 -29.61
C GLY A 54 16.30 -20.40 -29.39
N ASP A 55 16.92 -21.19 -30.29
CA ASP A 55 18.38 -21.35 -30.40
C ASP A 55 19.02 -20.04 -30.89
N TRP A 56 18.94 -18.99 -30.07
CA TRP A 56 19.76 -17.79 -30.23
C TRP A 56 21.21 -18.23 -30.13
N SER A 57 21.87 -18.17 -31.29
CA SER A 57 23.14 -18.79 -31.56
C SER A 57 24.19 -18.41 -30.53
N GLU A 58 25.12 -19.35 -30.34
CA GLU A 58 26.32 -19.21 -29.51
C GLU A 58 27.30 -18.14 -30.01
N SER A 59 26.88 -17.26 -30.93
CA SER A 59 27.56 -16.04 -31.35
C SER A 59 27.42 -14.98 -30.25
N GLY A 60 28.57 -14.55 -29.73
CA GLY A 60 28.67 -13.75 -28.50
C GLY A 60 28.19 -12.30 -28.60
N ASP A 61 27.81 -11.81 -29.78
CA ASP A 61 27.78 -10.36 -30.08
C ASP A 61 26.50 -9.86 -30.78
N ASP A 62 25.41 -10.63 -30.75
CA ASP A 62 24.21 -10.24 -31.51
C ASP A 62 23.41 -9.13 -30.77
N GLU A 63 23.48 -7.92 -31.33
CA GLU A 63 22.68 -6.74 -30.96
C GLU A 63 21.20 -6.95 -31.34
N LEU A 64 20.28 -6.70 -30.41
CA LEU A 64 18.84 -6.82 -30.62
C LEU A 64 18.22 -5.51 -31.09
N TYR A 65 17.68 -5.47 -32.31
CA TYR A 65 17.00 -4.29 -32.83
C TYR A 65 15.51 -4.29 -32.45
N VAL A 66 15.04 -3.18 -31.89
CA VAL A 66 13.64 -2.92 -31.57
C VAL A 66 13.25 -1.57 -32.18
N ASP A 67 12.37 -1.59 -33.18
CA ASP A 67 11.92 -0.39 -33.88
C ASP A 67 10.81 0.32 -33.09
N GLN A 68 11.19 0.92 -31.95
CA GLN A 68 10.28 1.57 -30.99
C GLN A 68 10.94 2.81 -30.36
N ASP A 69 10.16 3.60 -29.62
CA ASP A 69 10.64 4.82 -28.95
C ASP A 69 11.63 4.50 -27.81
N PRO A 70 12.89 4.99 -27.87
CA PRO A 70 13.88 4.75 -26.84
C PRO A 70 13.53 5.38 -25.48
N GLU A 71 12.84 6.52 -25.46
CA GLU A 71 12.47 7.21 -24.21
C GLU A 71 11.45 6.37 -23.43
N ALA A 72 10.45 5.84 -24.15
CA ALA A 72 9.46 4.93 -23.57
C ALA A 72 10.11 3.62 -23.10
N PHE A 73 11.04 3.07 -23.91
CA PHE A 73 11.75 1.84 -23.56
C PHE A 73 12.61 1.99 -22.31
N LYS A 74 13.25 3.14 -22.11
CA LYS A 74 14.04 3.43 -20.90
C LYS A 74 13.20 3.31 -19.64
N VAL A 75 11.98 3.87 -19.63
CA VAL A 75 11.04 3.75 -18.51
C VAL A 75 10.67 2.29 -18.25
N LEU A 76 10.37 1.53 -19.31
CA LEU A 76 10.04 0.11 -19.18
C LEU A 76 11.22 -0.71 -18.68
N LEU A 77 12.43 -0.42 -19.13
CA LEU A 77 13.63 -1.13 -18.69
C LEU A 77 13.92 -0.89 -17.21
N ASP A 78 13.76 0.35 -16.73
CA ASP A 78 13.89 0.67 -15.32
C ASP A 78 12.79 0.00 -14.47
N TYR A 79 11.57 -0.10 -15.01
CA TYR A 79 10.50 -0.92 -14.41
C TYR A 79 10.89 -2.40 -14.35
N MET A 80 11.36 -3.00 -15.45
CA MET A 80 11.75 -4.42 -15.49
C MET A 80 12.88 -4.76 -14.51
N ARG A 81 13.75 -3.79 -14.20
CA ARG A 81 14.84 -3.93 -13.22
C ARG A 81 14.38 -3.79 -11.77
N SER A 82 13.49 -2.84 -11.49
CA SER A 82 13.09 -2.48 -10.12
C SER A 82 11.79 -3.11 -9.65
N GLY A 83 10.94 -3.55 -10.59
CA GLY A 83 9.58 -4.00 -10.36
C GLY A 83 8.58 -2.86 -10.09
N MET A 84 9.03 -1.60 -10.03
CA MET A 84 8.19 -0.45 -9.69
C MET A 84 8.39 0.72 -10.67
N VAL A 85 7.35 1.51 -10.92
CA VAL A 85 7.41 2.71 -11.77
C VAL A 85 6.62 3.86 -11.16
N LYS A 86 7.09 5.10 -11.35
CA LYS A 86 6.32 6.29 -10.99
C LYS A 86 5.20 6.49 -12.00
N VAL A 87 3.96 6.69 -11.54
CA VAL A 87 2.82 7.00 -12.43
C VAL A 87 3.12 8.20 -13.34
N SER A 88 3.83 9.22 -12.83
CA SER A 88 4.20 10.40 -13.61
C SER A 88 5.23 10.15 -14.71
N ALA A 89 5.92 9.00 -14.69
CA ALA A 89 6.86 8.60 -15.73
C ALA A 89 6.20 7.72 -16.80
N VAL A 90 4.94 7.31 -16.61
CA VAL A 90 4.19 6.48 -17.53
C VAL A 90 3.28 7.38 -18.36
N ASP A 91 3.67 7.63 -19.60
CA ASP A 91 2.87 8.32 -20.60
C ASP A 91 2.14 7.32 -21.54
N GLU A 92 1.45 7.86 -22.55
CA GLU A 92 0.74 7.05 -23.56
C GLU A 92 1.70 6.10 -24.30
N LYS A 93 2.89 6.58 -24.67
CA LYS A 93 3.86 5.79 -25.42
C LYS A 93 4.42 4.64 -24.59
N VAL A 94 4.68 4.87 -23.31
CA VAL A 94 5.12 3.83 -22.38
C VAL A 94 4.08 2.72 -22.28
N LEU A 95 2.79 3.04 -22.17
CA LEU A 95 1.74 2.02 -22.08
C LEU A 95 1.53 1.27 -23.40
N LEU A 96 1.57 1.96 -24.53
CA LEU A 96 1.51 1.33 -25.86
C LEU A 96 2.70 0.38 -26.08
N LEU A 97 3.90 0.80 -25.68
CA LEU A 97 5.09 -0.05 -25.78
C LEU A 97 5.05 -1.22 -24.79
N ALA A 98 4.48 -1.03 -23.59
CA ALA A 98 4.28 -2.10 -22.63
C ALA A 98 3.32 -3.17 -23.18
N GLU A 99 2.25 -2.76 -23.86
CA GLU A 99 1.32 -3.66 -24.55
C GLU A 99 2.02 -4.40 -25.70
N PHE A 100 2.78 -3.68 -26.55
CA PHE A 100 3.56 -4.27 -27.64
C PHE A 100 4.59 -5.31 -27.17
N LEU A 101 5.34 -5.00 -26.10
CA LEU A 101 6.36 -5.89 -25.55
C LEU A 101 5.77 -6.99 -24.65
N GLY A 102 4.45 -6.99 -24.40
CA GLY A 102 3.80 -7.95 -23.51
C GLY A 102 4.31 -7.87 -22.07
N VAL A 103 4.43 -6.65 -21.54
CA VAL A 103 4.79 -6.37 -20.13
C VAL A 103 3.53 -6.44 -19.26
N GLU A 104 2.95 -7.65 -19.18
CA GLU A 104 1.60 -7.91 -18.66
C GLU A 104 1.35 -7.32 -17.27
N ARG A 105 2.30 -7.44 -16.34
CA ARG A 105 2.13 -6.89 -14.99
C ARG A 105 1.88 -5.38 -14.99
N LEU A 106 2.57 -4.63 -15.84
CA LEU A 106 2.37 -3.19 -15.95
C LEU A 106 1.05 -2.87 -16.67
N VAL A 107 0.75 -3.61 -17.74
CA VAL A 107 -0.49 -3.48 -18.51
C VAL A 107 -1.72 -3.74 -17.63
N SER A 108 -1.77 -4.87 -16.91
CA SER A 108 -2.84 -5.21 -15.98
C SER A 108 -3.01 -4.14 -14.89
N ALA A 109 -1.90 -3.72 -14.27
CA ALA A 109 -1.94 -2.69 -13.24
C ALA A 109 -2.47 -1.35 -13.78
N ALA A 110 -2.13 -0.97 -15.01
CA ALA A 110 -2.65 0.23 -15.66
C ALA A 110 -4.15 0.16 -15.91
N LYS A 111 -4.66 -0.98 -16.41
CA LYS A 111 -6.09 -1.24 -16.62
C LYS A 111 -6.90 -1.17 -15.32
N ILE A 112 -6.42 -1.83 -14.27
CA ILE A 112 -7.02 -1.78 -12.92
C ILE A 112 -7.06 -0.33 -12.41
N ARG A 113 -5.92 0.38 -12.50
CA ARG A 113 -5.81 1.78 -12.07
C ARG A 113 -6.80 2.67 -12.82
N TRP A 114 -6.97 2.48 -14.12
CA TRP A 114 -7.93 3.22 -14.94
C TRP A 114 -9.36 3.07 -14.42
N LEU A 115 -9.82 1.83 -14.23
CA LEU A 115 -11.16 1.55 -13.72
C LEU A 115 -11.37 2.20 -12.35
N VAL A 116 -10.41 2.05 -11.43
CA VAL A 116 -10.44 2.69 -10.11
C VAL A 116 -10.61 4.20 -10.26
N ASN A 117 -9.86 4.84 -11.16
CA ASN A 117 -9.89 6.28 -11.37
C ASN A 117 -11.14 6.81 -12.06
N MET A 118 -11.85 5.97 -12.82
CA MET A 118 -13.14 6.29 -13.40
C MET A 118 -14.31 6.14 -12.39
N GLY A 119 -14.02 5.77 -11.13
CA GLY A 119 -15.05 5.46 -10.14
C GLY A 119 -15.74 4.12 -10.38
N ARG A 120 -15.12 3.26 -11.22
CA ARG A 120 -15.61 1.93 -11.58
C ARG A 120 -14.79 0.80 -10.96
N GLY A 121 -13.64 1.07 -10.36
CA GLY A 121 -13.04 0.15 -9.40
C GLY A 121 -13.52 0.52 -8.01
N PRO A 122 -13.81 -0.40 -7.08
CA PRO A 122 -14.17 -1.81 -7.17
C PRO A 122 -15.70 -1.98 -7.38
N SER A 123 -16.16 -1.94 -8.64
CA SER A 123 -17.53 -2.36 -9.01
C SER A 123 -17.60 -3.83 -9.42
N LEU A 124 -16.52 -4.55 -9.17
CA LEU A 124 -16.40 -5.99 -9.22
C LEU A 124 -16.26 -6.39 -7.74
N SER A 125 -17.03 -7.38 -7.27
CA SER A 125 -17.10 -7.79 -5.85
C SER A 125 -15.72 -7.96 -5.21
N GLU A 126 -15.63 -7.93 -3.88
CA GLU A 126 -14.34 -8.17 -3.16
C GLU A 126 -13.65 -9.49 -3.58
N ASP A 127 -14.43 -10.43 -4.12
CA ASP A 127 -13.96 -11.71 -4.64
C ASP A 127 -13.39 -11.67 -6.08
N CYS A 128 -13.41 -10.52 -6.75
CA CYS A 128 -13.00 -10.44 -8.15
C CYS A 128 -11.48 -10.45 -8.30
N SER A 129 -10.97 -11.34 -9.15
CA SER A 129 -9.54 -11.46 -9.41
C SER A 129 -9.01 -10.28 -10.25
N ASP A 130 -7.69 -10.05 -10.22
CA ASP A 130 -7.03 -9.07 -11.10
C ASP A 130 -7.34 -9.40 -12.58
N GLU A 131 -7.41 -10.69 -12.92
CA GLU A 131 -7.77 -11.19 -14.25
C GLU A 131 -9.19 -10.78 -14.66
N ASP A 132 -10.16 -10.87 -13.75
CA ASP A 132 -11.54 -10.45 -14.03
C ASP A 132 -11.66 -8.93 -14.23
N ILE A 133 -10.90 -8.15 -13.46
CA ILE A 133 -10.86 -6.69 -13.58
C ILE A 133 -10.26 -6.28 -14.92
N VAL A 134 -9.16 -6.93 -15.31
CA VAL A 134 -8.52 -6.73 -16.63
C VAL A 134 -9.47 -7.12 -17.76
N ALA A 135 -10.13 -8.28 -17.66
CA ALA A 135 -11.08 -8.73 -18.67
C ALA A 135 -12.30 -7.79 -18.78
N ALA A 136 -12.75 -7.20 -17.67
CA ALA A 136 -13.82 -6.20 -17.67
C ALA A 136 -13.37 -4.91 -18.38
N PHE A 137 -12.14 -4.44 -18.12
CA PHE A 137 -11.57 -3.30 -18.82
C PHE A 137 -11.49 -3.57 -20.33
N ASP A 138 -10.96 -4.72 -20.73
CA ASP A 138 -10.78 -5.06 -22.15
C ASP A 138 -12.12 -5.18 -22.88
N ARG A 139 -13.12 -5.79 -22.24
CA ARG A 139 -14.47 -5.89 -22.79
C ARG A 139 -15.14 -4.53 -22.98
N GLU A 140 -14.90 -3.58 -22.09
CA GLU A 140 -15.56 -2.27 -22.14
C GLU A 140 -14.80 -1.25 -22.99
N TYR A 141 -13.46 -1.28 -22.98
CA TYR A 141 -12.62 -0.24 -23.56
C TYR A 141 -11.73 -0.72 -24.70
N GLY A 142 -11.72 -2.02 -25.03
CA GLY A 142 -11.00 -2.59 -26.18
C GLY A 142 -9.52 -2.89 -25.95
N GLY A 143 -8.93 -2.42 -24.85
CA GLY A 143 -7.49 -2.55 -24.58
C GLY A 143 -6.87 -1.20 -24.21
N ILE A 144 -5.54 -1.16 -24.03
CA ILE A 144 -4.86 0.10 -23.70
C ILE A 144 -4.92 1.04 -24.89
N SER A 145 -4.58 0.56 -26.08
CA SER A 145 -4.54 1.35 -27.31
C SER A 145 -5.88 2.05 -27.60
N GLU A 146 -6.98 1.30 -27.56
CA GLU A 146 -8.33 1.81 -27.79
C GLU A 146 -8.76 2.79 -26.71
N ALA A 147 -8.41 2.54 -25.44
CA ALA A 147 -8.70 3.45 -24.35
C ALA A 147 -7.94 4.78 -24.46
N ILE A 148 -6.67 4.75 -24.91
CA ILE A 148 -5.89 5.96 -25.22
C ILE A 148 -6.54 6.71 -26.38
N GLY A 149 -6.87 6.01 -27.47
CA GLY A 149 -7.53 6.60 -28.64
C GLY A 149 -8.87 7.26 -28.32
N ALA A 150 -9.61 6.72 -27.36
CA ALA A 150 -10.86 7.31 -26.85
C ALA A 150 -10.64 8.45 -25.82
N GLY A 151 -9.40 8.82 -25.53
CA GLY A 151 -9.04 9.94 -24.66
C GLY A 151 -9.20 9.64 -23.17
N PHE A 152 -9.19 8.36 -22.77
CA PHE A 152 -9.31 7.96 -21.38
C PHE A 152 -8.00 8.08 -20.60
N PHE A 153 -6.85 8.29 -21.23
CA PHE A 153 -5.54 8.39 -20.57
C PHE A 153 -5.49 9.38 -19.39
N ARG A 154 -6.25 10.48 -19.46
CA ARG A 154 -6.43 11.42 -18.34
C ARG A 154 -6.85 10.75 -17.02
N TYR A 155 -7.64 9.68 -17.09
CA TYR A 155 -8.10 8.93 -15.93
C TYR A 155 -7.01 8.03 -15.36
N PHE A 156 -6.07 7.51 -16.15
CA PHE A 156 -4.92 6.75 -15.63
C PHE A 156 -4.08 7.64 -14.71
N LEU A 157 -3.85 8.89 -15.11
CA LEU A 157 -3.10 9.88 -14.35
C LEU A 157 -3.85 10.40 -13.12
N LYS A 158 -5.19 10.40 -13.15
CA LYS A 158 -6.03 10.85 -12.02
C LYS A 158 -5.74 10.01 -10.77
N MET A 159 -6.02 10.56 -9.59
CA MET A 159 -6.20 9.77 -8.38
C MET A 159 -7.67 9.85 -7.99
N ASN A 160 -8.33 8.71 -7.76
CA ASN A 160 -9.67 8.71 -7.20
C ASN A 160 -9.64 8.97 -5.69
N ASP A 161 -9.39 10.22 -5.30
CA ASP A 161 -9.38 10.62 -3.89
C ASP A 161 -10.77 10.48 -3.22
N GLU A 162 -11.85 10.37 -3.99
CA GLU A 162 -13.22 10.25 -3.49
C GLU A 162 -13.62 8.79 -3.21
N ALA A 163 -13.30 7.84 -4.09
CA ALA A 163 -13.54 6.41 -3.84
C ALA A 163 -12.51 5.76 -2.90
N GLN A 164 -11.45 6.51 -2.53
CA GLN A 164 -10.38 6.05 -1.64
C GLN A 164 -10.48 6.65 -0.25
N LYS A 165 -11.69 6.88 0.28
CA LYS A 165 -11.86 7.27 1.68
C LYS A 165 -12.66 6.21 2.40
N GLU A 166 -12.10 5.75 3.50
CA GLU A 166 -12.83 5.02 4.52
C GLU A 166 -13.37 6.02 5.53
N PHE A 167 -14.57 5.76 6.02
CA PHE A 167 -15.24 6.62 6.96
C PHE A 167 -15.37 5.93 8.30
N SER A 168 -15.35 6.71 9.37
CA SER A 168 -15.70 6.22 10.69
C SER A 168 -16.55 7.26 11.42
N GLU A 169 -17.44 6.79 12.29
CA GLU A 169 -18.12 7.65 13.24
C GLU A 169 -17.81 7.25 14.68
N ILE A 170 -17.69 8.27 15.54
CA ILE A 170 -17.73 8.11 16.99
C ILE A 170 -19.06 8.68 17.47
N ARG A 171 -19.85 7.86 18.18
CA ARG A 171 -21.13 8.25 18.76
C ARG A 171 -21.18 7.95 20.26
N GLY A 172 -21.38 8.97 21.09
CA GLY A 172 -21.66 8.82 22.52
C GLY A 172 -23.10 8.39 22.75
N ILE A 173 -23.30 7.45 23.67
CA ILE A 173 -24.60 6.98 24.15
C ILE A 173 -24.65 7.24 25.64
N ASP A 174 -25.61 8.06 26.04
CA ASP A 174 -25.89 8.36 27.44
C ASP A 174 -26.82 7.29 28.01
N PHE A 175 -26.48 6.79 29.19
CA PHE A 175 -27.30 5.85 29.95
C PHE A 175 -28.12 6.59 31.01
N PRO A 176 -29.28 6.05 31.41
CA PRO A 176 -30.14 6.66 32.44
C PRO A 176 -29.45 6.84 33.80
N ASP A 177 -28.42 6.06 34.09
CA ASP A 177 -27.62 6.12 35.32
C ASP A 177 -26.54 7.23 35.29
N GLY A 178 -26.47 8.02 34.22
CA GLY A 178 -25.46 9.06 34.02
C GLY A 178 -24.15 8.54 33.43
N GLY A 179 -24.05 7.24 33.14
CA GLY A 179 -22.94 6.65 32.40
C GLY A 179 -22.94 7.06 30.93
N ARG A 180 -21.75 7.04 30.30
CA ARG A 180 -21.61 7.28 28.86
C ARG A 180 -20.64 6.29 28.24
N VAL A 181 -21.08 5.61 27.18
CA VAL A 181 -20.23 4.77 26.31
C VAL A 181 -20.10 5.41 24.95
N TYR A 182 -18.98 5.21 24.27
CA TYR A 182 -18.78 5.64 22.91
C TYR A 182 -18.75 4.42 21.99
N LYS A 183 -19.58 4.46 20.95
CA LYS A 183 -19.55 3.50 19.85
C LYS A 183 -18.67 4.06 18.73
N VAL A 184 -17.70 3.28 18.32
CA VAL A 184 -16.89 3.50 17.13
C VAL A 184 -17.43 2.60 16.03
N ARG A 185 -17.88 3.18 14.92
CA ARG A 185 -18.29 2.45 13.73
C ARG A 185 -17.32 2.76 12.61
N GLU A 186 -16.72 1.73 12.02
CA GLU A 186 -15.86 1.84 10.85
C GLU A 186 -16.64 1.35 9.63
N PHE A 187 -16.82 2.23 8.65
CA PHE A 187 -17.45 1.95 7.38
C PHE A 187 -16.35 1.64 6.37
N ILE A 188 -16.01 0.35 6.29
CA ILE A 188 -15.04 -0.17 5.35
C ILE A 188 -15.84 -0.77 4.20
N ASP A 189 -15.65 -0.23 3.00
CA ASP A 189 -16.31 -0.69 1.78
C ASP A 189 -17.84 -0.76 1.86
N ARG A 190 -18.46 -1.77 1.23
CA ARG A 190 -19.91 -1.97 1.17
C ARG A 190 -20.42 -2.95 2.23
N GLU A 191 -19.60 -3.28 3.22
CA GLU A 191 -19.95 -4.21 4.28
C GLU A 191 -20.70 -3.54 5.45
N ASP A 192 -21.25 -4.37 6.34
CA ASP A 192 -21.80 -3.90 7.61
C ASP A 192 -20.69 -3.22 8.44
N PRO A 193 -20.97 -2.09 9.09
CA PRO A 193 -19.95 -1.36 9.82
C PRO A 193 -19.41 -2.18 11.00
N ILE A 194 -18.09 -2.24 11.12
CA ILE A 194 -17.44 -2.83 12.30
C ILE A 194 -17.69 -1.91 13.49
N GLU A 195 -18.41 -2.41 14.49
CA GLU A 195 -18.79 -1.66 15.69
C GLU A 195 -17.99 -2.10 16.92
N ASN A 196 -17.42 -1.14 17.64
CA ASN A 196 -16.74 -1.37 18.92
C ASN A 196 -17.20 -0.37 19.98
N GLU A 197 -17.43 -0.86 21.19
CA GLU A 197 -17.77 -0.03 22.35
C GLU A 197 -16.53 0.26 23.18
N CYS A 198 -16.32 1.54 23.52
CA CYS A 198 -15.16 1.96 24.28
C CYS A 198 -15.41 3.29 25.01
N CYS A 199 -14.43 3.74 25.80
CA CYS A 199 -14.48 5.09 26.37
C CYS A 199 -14.02 6.14 25.35
N SER A 200 -14.29 7.42 25.64
CA SER A 200 -13.92 8.53 24.74
C SER A 200 -12.42 8.62 24.41
N VAL A 201 -11.54 8.22 25.34
CA VAL A 201 -10.09 8.27 25.16
C VAL A 201 -9.64 7.19 24.19
N ALA A 202 -10.11 5.95 24.39
CA ALA A 202 -9.88 4.83 23.47
C ALA A 202 -10.37 5.17 22.06
N ALA A 203 -11.60 5.67 21.93
CA ALA A 203 -12.17 6.04 20.63
C ALA A 203 -11.27 7.03 19.86
N LYS A 204 -10.77 8.08 20.54
CA LYS A 204 -9.89 9.09 19.93
C LYS A 204 -8.50 8.55 19.61
N ASN A 205 -7.93 7.74 20.50
CA ASN A 205 -6.63 7.12 20.27
C ASN A 205 -6.65 6.12 19.11
N VAL A 206 -7.70 5.29 19.02
CA VAL A 206 -7.88 4.36 17.89
C VAL A 206 -8.01 5.11 16.58
N MET A 207 -8.84 6.15 16.50
CA MET A 207 -8.94 6.95 15.27
C MET A 207 -7.57 7.51 14.86
N SER A 208 -6.85 8.11 15.80
CA SER A 208 -5.54 8.69 15.55
C SER A 208 -4.51 7.64 15.09
N ALA A 209 -4.41 6.51 15.80
CA ALA A 209 -3.51 5.42 15.48
C ALA A 209 -3.82 4.79 14.12
N LYS A 210 -5.12 4.69 13.78
CA LYS A 210 -5.60 4.21 12.48
C LYS A 210 -5.47 5.25 11.35
N GLY A 211 -5.02 6.47 11.65
CA GLY A 211 -4.82 7.55 10.68
C GLY A 211 -6.10 8.24 10.22
N TYR A 212 -7.18 8.13 10.99
CA TYR A 212 -8.42 8.84 10.75
C TYR A 212 -8.31 10.30 11.13
N GLU A 213 -8.65 11.17 10.19
CA GLU A 213 -8.76 12.61 10.39
C GLU A 213 -10.23 12.99 10.60
N LYS A 214 -10.48 13.89 11.55
CA LYS A 214 -11.84 14.36 11.83
C LYS A 214 -12.34 15.23 10.66
N ILE A 215 -13.47 14.84 10.06
CA ILE A 215 -14.13 15.61 9.00
C ILE A 215 -14.98 16.72 9.63
N LYS A 216 -15.91 16.33 10.50
CA LYS A 216 -16.86 17.27 11.13
C LYS A 216 -17.44 16.70 12.43
N SER A 217 -17.91 17.60 13.29
CA SER A 217 -18.81 17.25 14.39
C SER A 217 -20.25 17.43 13.91
N ILE A 218 -21.06 16.37 13.98
CA ILE A 218 -22.51 16.47 13.80
C ILE A 218 -23.13 17.03 15.09
N SER A 219 -22.65 16.59 16.24
CA SER A 219 -23.00 17.12 17.56
C SER A 219 -21.80 17.04 18.52
N SER A 220 -22.01 17.38 19.80
CA SER A 220 -21.00 17.22 20.86
C SER A 220 -20.62 15.75 21.08
N ILE A 221 -21.56 14.83 20.82
CA ILE A 221 -21.41 13.39 21.03
C ILE A 221 -21.32 12.60 19.72
N HIS A 222 -21.43 13.22 18.55
CA HIS A 222 -21.36 12.54 17.26
C HIS A 222 -20.35 13.22 16.34
N GLN A 223 -19.31 12.47 15.98
CA GLN A 223 -18.18 12.96 15.18
C GLN A 223 -17.92 12.03 14.01
N LEU A 224 -17.66 12.62 12.84
CA LEU A 224 -17.31 11.90 11.62
C LEU A 224 -15.82 12.05 11.32
N PHE A 225 -15.22 10.96 10.87
CA PHE A 225 -13.83 10.83 10.53
C PHE A 225 -13.69 10.20 9.14
N SER A 226 -12.60 10.54 8.45
CA SER A 226 -12.18 9.84 7.25
C SER A 226 -10.69 9.59 7.31
N ARG A 227 -10.26 8.47 6.74
CA ARG A 227 -8.87 8.29 6.33
C ARG A 227 -8.83 7.99 4.86
N ARG A 228 -7.67 8.23 4.25
CA ARG A 228 -7.42 7.72 2.90
C ARG A 228 -7.32 6.20 2.98
N LYS A 229 -8.20 5.50 2.26
CA LYS A 229 -8.04 4.11 1.88
C LYS A 229 -6.78 4.04 1.02
N HIS A 230 -5.74 3.40 1.52
CA HIS A 230 -4.62 3.08 0.66
C HIS A 230 -5.14 2.11 -0.38
N ILE A 231 -4.91 2.40 -1.67
CA ILE A 231 -5.15 1.41 -2.72
C ILE A 231 -4.20 0.27 -2.41
N HIS A 232 -4.70 -0.75 -1.75
CA HIS A 232 -4.14 -2.07 -1.84
C HIS A 232 -4.64 -2.59 -3.19
N LEU A 233 -3.88 -2.39 -4.25
CA LEU A 233 -4.03 -3.22 -5.44
C LEU A 233 -3.83 -4.67 -4.93
N LEU A 234 -4.58 -5.65 -5.43
CA LEU A 234 -4.49 -7.01 -4.91
C LEU A 234 -3.03 -7.50 -4.91
N SER A 235 -2.71 -8.47 -4.05
CA SER A 235 -1.34 -8.83 -3.58
C SER A 235 -0.22 -9.00 -4.64
N ARG A 236 -0.53 -9.03 -5.94
CA ARG A 236 0.43 -9.05 -7.05
C ARG A 236 0.60 -7.71 -7.77
N SER A 237 -0.43 -6.87 -7.81
CA SER A 237 -0.46 -5.55 -8.47
C SER A 237 -0.04 -4.40 -7.55
N ASP A 238 -0.04 -4.64 -6.23
CA ASP A 238 0.35 -3.69 -5.15
C ASP A 238 1.79 -3.16 -5.24
N SER A 239 2.58 -3.71 -6.14
CA SER A 239 4.00 -3.39 -6.30
C SER A 239 4.37 -2.69 -7.59
N VAL A 240 3.45 -2.49 -8.54
CA VAL A 240 3.82 -1.93 -9.86
C VAL A 240 4.04 -0.41 -9.80
N PHE A 241 3.13 0.34 -9.18
CA PHE A 241 3.24 1.79 -9.11
C PHE A 241 3.84 2.21 -7.77
N MET A 242 4.89 3.04 -7.81
CA MET A 242 5.50 3.56 -6.60
C MET A 242 4.45 4.26 -5.72
N PRO A 243 4.44 4.02 -4.38
CA PRO A 243 3.53 4.69 -3.47
C PRO A 243 3.62 6.20 -3.60
N TYR A 244 2.48 6.87 -3.68
CA TYR A 244 2.44 8.32 -3.80
C TYR A 244 3.01 8.98 -2.54
N TYR A 245 3.73 10.10 -2.69
CA TYR A 245 4.42 10.71 -1.55
C TYR A 245 3.47 11.10 -0.41
N LYS A 246 2.21 11.51 -0.69
CA LYS A 246 1.24 11.76 0.38
C LYS A 246 0.81 10.49 1.12
N ASP A 247 0.88 9.32 0.50
CA ASP A 247 0.67 8.04 1.20
C ASP A 247 1.85 7.70 2.11
N GLN A 248 3.07 8.03 1.67
CA GLN A 248 4.25 7.92 2.51
C GLN A 248 4.21 8.91 3.67
N GLU A 249 3.78 10.15 3.44
CA GLU A 249 3.60 11.16 4.48
C GLU A 249 2.45 10.83 5.45
N SER A 250 1.31 10.34 4.95
CA SER A 250 0.19 9.95 5.81
C SER A 250 0.55 8.76 6.69
N ARG A 251 1.29 7.77 6.16
CA ARG A 251 1.88 6.69 6.95
C ARG A 251 2.85 7.21 8.02
N LYS A 252 3.67 8.22 7.71
CA LYS A 252 4.53 8.89 8.71
C LYS A 252 3.71 9.66 9.75
N LYS A 253 2.57 10.25 9.37
CA LYS A 253 1.67 10.97 10.28
C LYS A 253 0.91 10.07 11.25
N LYS A 254 0.72 8.77 10.94
CA LYS A 254 -0.02 7.78 11.77
C LYS A 254 0.48 7.68 13.22
N VAL A 255 1.68 8.15 13.52
CA VAL A 255 2.32 8.00 14.85
C VAL A 255 2.20 9.26 15.72
N LEU A 256 1.60 10.35 15.21
CA LEU A 256 1.84 11.65 15.83
C LEU A 256 1.00 11.93 17.08
N ASN A 257 -0.31 11.66 17.13
CA ASN A 257 -1.14 12.19 18.23
C ASN A 257 -1.73 11.13 19.15
N GLN A 258 -1.33 11.14 20.43
CA GLN A 258 -1.96 10.35 21.50
C GLN A 258 -2.73 11.27 22.44
N PHE A 259 -3.87 10.80 22.95
CA PHE A 259 -4.77 11.51 23.85
C PHE A 259 -4.81 10.83 25.21
N ALA A 260 -4.79 11.63 26.28
CA ALA A 260 -5.03 11.17 27.65
C ALA A 260 -6.03 12.09 28.36
N PHE A 261 -6.87 11.52 29.21
CA PHE A 261 -7.82 12.26 30.05
C PHE A 261 -7.40 12.22 31.51
N PHE A 262 -7.46 13.38 32.14
CA PHE A 262 -7.07 13.60 33.53
C PHE A 262 -8.33 13.87 34.33
N LEU A 263 -8.61 13.00 35.30
CA LEU A 263 -9.77 13.10 36.18
C LEU A 263 -9.34 13.71 37.51
N TYR A 264 -10.08 14.73 37.93
CA TYR A 264 -9.84 15.45 39.17
C TYR A 264 -11.00 15.20 40.13
N ASN A 265 -10.70 15.11 41.43
CA ASN A 265 -11.74 15.10 42.46
C ASN A 265 -12.32 16.50 42.68
N HIS A 266 -13.27 16.63 43.62
CA HIS A 266 -13.89 17.91 43.98
C HIS A 266 -12.92 18.94 44.59
N GLU A 267 -11.72 18.52 44.98
CA GLU A 267 -10.66 19.37 45.55
C GLU A 267 -9.59 19.73 44.50
N ASP A 268 -9.88 19.54 43.20
CA ASP A 268 -8.95 19.76 42.09
C ASP A 268 -7.65 18.91 42.16
N LYS A 269 -7.66 17.82 42.94
CA LYS A 269 -6.55 16.87 42.99
C LYS A 269 -6.69 15.83 41.87
N LEU A 270 -5.62 15.64 41.10
CA LEU A 270 -5.53 14.61 40.06
C LEU A 270 -5.61 13.21 40.71
N THR A 271 -6.63 12.44 40.34
CA THR A 271 -6.87 11.10 40.92
C THR A 271 -6.55 9.98 39.95
N THR A 272 -6.85 10.18 38.66
CA THR A 272 -6.77 9.13 37.64
C THR A 272 -6.36 9.72 36.31
N VAL A 273 -5.51 9.00 35.58
CA VAL A 273 -5.28 9.27 34.16
C VAL A 273 -5.78 8.09 33.34
N LEU A 274 -6.64 8.38 32.37
CA LEU A 274 -7.02 7.45 31.31
C LEU A 274 -6.10 7.72 30.12
N ALA A 275 -5.23 6.76 29.83
CA ALA A 275 -4.14 6.90 28.86
C ALA A 275 -4.26 5.88 27.72
N PRO A 276 -3.52 6.08 26.61
CA PRO A 276 -3.37 5.09 25.56
C PRO A 276 -2.98 3.70 26.12
N PRO A 277 -3.48 2.60 25.53
CA PRO A 277 -3.29 1.24 26.05
C PRO A 277 -1.81 0.86 26.21
N GLU A 278 -0.92 1.42 25.39
CA GLU A 278 0.53 1.15 25.40
C GLU A 278 1.20 1.58 26.70
N LEU A 279 0.57 2.45 27.49
CA LEU A 279 1.05 2.90 28.79
C LEU A 279 0.55 2.02 29.96
N SER A 280 -0.22 0.97 29.66
CA SER A 280 -0.66 0.00 30.68
C SER A 280 0.47 -0.97 31.04
N HIS A 281 0.49 -1.42 32.29
CA HIS A 281 1.33 -2.55 32.72
C HIS A 281 0.73 -3.92 32.35
N ASP A 282 -0.57 -3.98 32.05
CA ASP A 282 -1.28 -5.19 31.65
C ASP A 282 -1.18 -5.43 30.13
N GLU A 283 -0.64 -6.59 29.74
CA GLU A 283 -0.47 -6.99 28.33
C GLU A 283 -1.81 -7.17 27.60
N SER A 284 -2.86 -7.61 28.31
CA SER A 284 -4.20 -7.73 27.72
C SER A 284 -4.79 -6.38 27.34
N VAL A 285 -4.45 -5.33 28.09
CA VAL A 285 -4.83 -3.95 27.78
C VAL A 285 -3.97 -3.41 26.64
N ARG A 286 -2.65 -3.67 26.64
CA ARG A 286 -1.73 -3.22 25.57
C ARG A 286 -2.08 -3.79 24.19
N SER A 287 -2.48 -5.06 24.15
CA SER A 287 -2.83 -5.76 22.90
C SER A 287 -4.22 -5.40 22.37
N ASN A 288 -5.09 -4.80 23.19
CA ASN A 288 -6.39 -4.33 22.76
C ASN A 288 -6.31 -2.89 22.20
N PRO A 289 -6.58 -2.66 20.91
CA PRO A 289 -6.55 -1.31 20.34
C PRO A 289 -7.57 -0.37 21.00
N PHE A 290 -8.72 -0.90 21.47
CA PHE A 290 -9.73 -0.15 22.21
C PHE A 290 -9.49 -0.14 23.73
N GLY A 291 -8.36 -0.71 24.18
CA GLY A 291 -7.94 -0.71 25.57
C GLY A 291 -7.64 0.69 26.10
N VAL A 292 -7.69 0.82 27.43
CA VAL A 292 -7.41 2.08 28.14
C VAL A 292 -6.52 1.75 29.32
N ALA A 293 -5.36 2.39 29.39
CA ALA A 293 -4.53 2.33 30.57
C ALA A 293 -5.15 3.21 31.67
N ILE A 294 -5.48 2.61 32.82
CA ILE A 294 -5.92 3.34 34.01
C ILE A 294 -4.71 3.51 34.91
N ILE A 295 -4.21 4.73 35.02
CA ILE A 295 -3.04 5.05 35.84
C ILE A 295 -3.51 5.51 37.22
N GLN A 296 -3.22 4.72 38.24
CA GLN A 296 -3.40 5.01 39.66
C GLN A 296 -2.33 4.28 40.49
N PRO A 297 -1.71 4.92 41.50
CA PRO A 297 -1.76 6.36 41.78
C PRO A 297 -1.05 7.17 40.68
N VAL A 298 -1.44 8.44 40.52
CA VAL A 298 -0.87 9.33 39.50
C VAL A 298 0.24 10.20 40.10
N HIS A 299 1.40 10.23 39.46
CA HIS A 299 2.49 11.15 39.80
C HIS A 299 2.16 12.58 39.33
N GLU A 300 2.50 13.62 40.11
CA GLU A 300 2.13 15.01 39.82
C GLU A 300 2.62 15.54 38.47
N CYS A 301 3.76 15.02 37.99
CA CYS A 301 4.35 15.37 36.68
C CYS A 301 4.16 14.30 35.60
N TRP A 302 3.16 13.41 35.74
CA TRP A 302 2.99 12.27 34.82
C TRP A 302 2.86 12.70 33.36
N ASP A 303 2.13 13.79 33.11
CA ASP A 303 1.96 14.40 31.79
C ASP A 303 3.29 14.84 31.17
N VAL A 304 4.13 15.55 31.92
CA VAL A 304 5.45 16.01 31.49
C VAL A 304 6.37 14.83 31.21
N MET A 305 6.40 13.84 32.11
CA MET A 305 7.21 12.62 31.95
C MET A 305 6.87 11.85 30.67
N HIS A 306 5.60 11.91 30.26
CA HIS A 306 5.09 11.17 29.10
C HIS A 306 4.90 12.07 27.88
N GLY A 307 5.36 13.32 27.92
CA GLY A 307 5.34 14.25 26.78
C GLY A 307 3.94 14.73 26.36
N PHE A 308 2.92 14.58 27.22
CA PHE A 308 1.58 15.10 26.96
C PHE A 308 1.55 16.61 27.17
N GLN A 309 1.07 17.33 26.16
CA GLN A 309 0.90 18.78 26.17
C GLN A 309 -0.58 19.16 26.18
N TYR A 310 -0.88 20.28 26.81
CA TYR A 310 -2.25 20.77 26.99
C TYR A 310 -2.87 21.24 25.67
N GLN A 311 -4.10 20.75 25.37
CA GLN A 311 -4.80 21.13 24.15
C GLN A 311 -6.12 21.88 24.36
N LYS A 312 -6.97 21.52 25.36
CA LYS A 312 -8.21 22.26 25.71
C LYS A 312 -8.89 21.76 27.00
N ARG A 313 -9.59 22.65 27.71
CA ARG A 313 -10.52 22.34 28.83
C ARG A 313 -11.89 21.97 28.25
N TYR A 314 -12.39 20.77 28.55
CA TYR A 314 -13.72 20.32 28.10
C TYR A 314 -14.81 20.49 29.16
N ASN A 315 -14.48 20.51 30.46
CA ASN A 315 -15.36 20.83 31.60
C ASN A 315 -14.53 21.03 32.90
N GLN A 316 -15.15 21.48 34.01
CA GLN A 316 -14.47 21.75 35.29
C GLN A 316 -13.74 20.51 35.88
N CYS A 317 -14.24 19.29 35.67
CA CYS A 317 -13.67 18.06 36.28
C CYS A 317 -12.80 17.19 35.35
N SER A 318 -12.55 17.58 34.09
CA SER A 318 -11.75 16.77 33.17
C SER A 318 -10.92 17.59 32.18
N ARG A 319 -9.66 17.17 31.98
CA ARG A 319 -8.72 17.78 31.04
C ARG A 319 -8.27 16.77 29.99
N GLN A 320 -8.25 17.19 28.72
CA GLN A 320 -7.71 16.40 27.61
C GLN A 320 -6.34 16.97 27.22
N LEU A 321 -5.32 16.11 27.20
CA LEU A 321 -3.98 16.45 26.73
C LEU A 321 -3.63 15.61 25.49
N THR A 322 -2.75 16.16 24.65
CA THR A 322 -2.21 15.51 23.45
C THR A 322 -0.70 15.43 23.49
N ARG A 323 -0.15 14.27 23.18
CA ARG A 323 1.28 14.10 22.90
C ARG A 323 1.50 14.05 21.40
N SER A 324 2.45 14.85 20.90
CA SER A 324 2.97 14.74 19.54
C SER A 324 4.28 13.94 19.53
N GLY A 325 4.30 12.73 18.97
CA GLY A 325 5.51 11.90 18.92
C GLY A 325 6.51 12.39 17.86
N ARG A 326 7.70 12.86 18.25
CA ARG A 326 8.84 12.89 17.32
C ARG A 326 9.28 11.46 17.05
N SER A 327 9.38 11.08 15.79
CA SER A 327 10.05 9.86 15.36
C SER A 327 11.55 9.98 15.65
N GLU A 328 11.95 9.65 16.86
CA GLU A 328 13.34 9.32 17.17
C GLU A 328 13.45 7.81 17.39
N TRP A 329 14.24 7.23 16.50
CA TRP A 329 14.59 5.83 16.27
C TRP A 329 14.75 4.92 17.49
N ARG A 330 14.31 3.67 17.33
CA ARG A 330 15.17 2.49 17.56
C ARG A 330 14.99 1.50 16.43
#